data_AF-A0A353XRA2-F1
#
_entry.id   AF-A0A353XRA2-F1
#
_cell.length_a   1.000
_cell.length_b   1.000
_cell.length_c   1.000
_cell.angle_alpha   90.00
_cell.angle_beta   90.00
_cell.angle_gamma   90.00
#
_symmetry.space_group_name_H-M   'P 1'
#
loop_
_entity.id
_entity.type
_entity.pdbx_description
1 polymer ?
#
loop_
_entity_poly.entity_id
_entity_poly.type
_entity_poly.pdbx_seq_one_letter_code
_entity_poly.pdbx_strand_id
1 'polypeptide(L)'
;MDTQWFTTLNPPSIYIALSAVVALLIWTEGQMLKKTGGKLPESKFFHVSSLIDTFWLFVSIAVVYWLDFKSIEMAVPVAYWIYTVSGWVYGSRLLRRTGLPSKPEELVIPKPYIAFSQAFATTFFALCIFVLFIAKQTS
;
A
#
# COMPACT_ATOMS: atom_id res chain seq x y z
N MET A 1 -18.20 14.30 -29.86
CA MET A 1 -17.27 13.19 -29.59
C MET A 1 -17.52 12.82 -28.14
N ASP A 2 -18.46 11.92 -27.94
CA ASP A 2 -19.11 11.70 -26.66
C ASP A 2 -18.19 10.98 -25.69
N THR A 3 -17.80 11.67 -24.63
CA THR A 3 -17.07 11.14 -23.48
C THR A 3 -17.97 10.27 -22.59
N GLN A 4 -18.67 9.29 -23.20
CA GLN A 4 -19.59 8.36 -22.54
C GLN A 4 -18.88 7.26 -21.72
N TRP A 5 -17.55 7.18 -21.76
CA TRP A 5 -16.78 6.21 -20.96
C TRP A 5 -16.41 6.73 -19.56
N PHE A 6 -16.43 8.05 -19.34
CA PHE A 6 -16.20 8.63 -18.01
C PHE A 6 -17.44 8.61 -17.11
N THR A 7 -18.64 8.51 -17.71
CA THR A 7 -19.93 8.48 -17.01
C THR A 7 -20.18 7.19 -16.20
N THR A 8 -19.30 6.20 -16.28
CA THR A 8 -19.39 4.93 -15.53
C THR A 8 -18.27 4.73 -14.50
N LEU A 9 -17.37 5.70 -14.32
CA LEU A 9 -16.28 5.59 -13.34
C LEU A 9 -16.75 6.02 -11.96
N ASN A 10 -17.19 5.06 -11.15
CA ASN A 10 -17.48 5.28 -9.73
C ASN A 10 -16.17 5.64 -8.99
N PRO A 11 -16.05 6.83 -8.36
CA PRO A 11 -14.80 7.27 -7.72
C PRO A 11 -14.22 6.30 -6.67
N PRO A 12 -15.03 5.65 -5.79
CA PRO A 12 -14.58 4.57 -4.91
C PRO A 12 -13.89 3.42 -5.67
N SER A 13 -14.45 2.98 -6.80
CA SER A 13 -13.87 1.91 -7.62
C SER A 13 -12.51 2.31 -8.20
N ILE A 14 -12.32 3.58 -8.58
CA ILE A 14 -11.02 4.08 -9.02
C ILE A 14 -10.02 4.00 -7.87
N TYR A 15 -10.39 4.47 -6.68
CA TYR A 15 -9.52 4.40 -5.50
C TYR A 15 -9.13 2.94 -5.16
N ILE A 16 -10.07 1.99 -5.23
CA ILE A 16 -9.80 0.58 -4.97
C ILE A 16 -8.86 -0.01 -6.03
N ALA A 17 -9.08 0.32 -7.31
CA ALA A 17 -8.21 -0.12 -8.40
C ALA A 17 -6.78 0.40 -8.23
N LEU A 18 -6.62 1.67 -7.88
CA LEU A 18 -5.30 2.25 -7.59
C LEU A 18 -4.67 1.62 -6.34
N SER A 19 -5.46 1.30 -5.32
CA SER A 19 -4.98 0.59 -4.12
C SER A 19 -4.49 -0.81 -4.44
N ALA A 20 -5.07 -1.49 -5.45
CA ALA A 20 -4.55 -2.74 -5.96
C ALA A 20 -3.16 -2.56 -6.61
N VAL A 21 -2.94 -1.45 -7.32
CA VAL A 21 -1.61 -1.12 -7.87
C VAL A 21 -0.59 -0.87 -6.75
N VAL A 22 -0.98 -0.14 -5.70
CA VAL A 22 -0.13 0.06 -4.50
C VAL A 22 0.22 -1.26 -3.84
N ALA A 23 -0.71 -2.22 -3.77
CA ALA A 23 -0.42 -3.55 -3.27
C ALA A 23 0.70 -4.25 -4.08
N LEU A 24 0.68 -4.11 -5.42
CA LEU A 24 1.74 -4.65 -6.27
C LEU A 24 3.08 -3.94 -6.02
N LEU A 25 3.07 -2.62 -5.80
CA LEU A 25 4.27 -1.85 -5.45
C LEU A 25 4.89 -2.38 -4.15
N ILE A 26 4.14 -2.46 -3.06
CA ILE A 26 4.59 -3.02 -1.77
C ILE A 26 5.18 -4.44 -1.95
N TRP A 27 4.52 -5.28 -2.75
CA TRP A 27 5.03 -6.62 -3.02
C TRP A 27 6.38 -6.61 -3.74
N THR A 28 6.52 -5.75 -4.76
CA THR A 28 7.77 -5.60 -5.53
C THR A 28 8.89 -5.03 -4.68
N GLU A 29 8.62 -4.07 -3.80
CA GLU A 29 9.59 -3.56 -2.82
C GLU A 29 10.09 -4.69 -1.93
N GLY A 30 9.19 -5.53 -1.42
CA GLY A 30 9.56 -6.70 -0.64
C GLY A 30 10.48 -7.67 -1.41
N GLN A 31 10.27 -7.83 -2.72
CA GLN A 31 11.15 -8.66 -3.56
C GLN A 31 12.52 -8.01 -3.73
N MET A 32 12.57 -6.69 -3.91
CA MET A 32 13.83 -5.95 -4.03
C MET A 32 14.63 -6.01 -2.73
N LEU A 33 13.97 -5.83 -1.57
CA LEU A 33 14.58 -5.96 -0.25
C LEU A 33 15.09 -7.38 0.01
N LYS A 34 14.39 -8.42 -0.45
CA LYS A 34 14.91 -9.80 -0.36
C LYS A 34 16.20 -9.99 -1.14
N LYS A 35 16.30 -9.40 -2.34
CA LYS A 35 17.51 -9.48 -3.20
C LYS A 35 18.72 -8.78 -2.59
N THR A 36 18.51 -7.71 -1.82
CA THR A 36 19.57 -6.93 -1.15
C THR A 36 19.85 -7.41 0.28
N GLY A 37 19.27 -8.53 0.71
CA GLY A 37 19.46 -9.06 2.06
C GLY A 37 18.82 -8.19 3.16
N GLY A 38 17.84 -7.35 2.80
CA GLY A 38 17.15 -6.42 3.69
C GLY A 38 17.70 -4.99 3.68
N LYS A 39 18.80 -4.73 2.95
CA LYS A 39 19.33 -3.37 2.78
C LYS A 39 18.46 -2.57 1.81
N LEU A 40 18.35 -1.26 2.03
CA LEU A 40 17.63 -0.39 1.10
C LEU A 40 18.30 -0.42 -0.30
N PRO A 41 17.58 -0.77 -1.38
CA PRO A 41 18.12 -0.73 -2.72
C PRO A 41 18.32 0.72 -3.17
N GLU A 42 19.46 1.06 -3.79
CA GLU A 42 19.73 2.39 -4.39
C GLU A 42 18.94 2.66 -5.68
N SER A 43 17.87 1.91 -5.93
CA SER A 43 17.06 2.05 -7.13
C SER A 43 16.11 3.23 -7.02
N LYS A 44 16.12 4.13 -8.01
CA LYS A 44 15.14 5.22 -8.12
C LYS A 44 13.69 4.73 -8.05
N PHE A 45 13.42 3.55 -8.62
CA PHE A 45 12.09 2.94 -8.56
C PHE A 45 11.67 2.61 -7.12
N PHE A 46 12.58 2.06 -6.32
CA PHE A 46 12.32 1.73 -4.91
C PHE A 46 11.98 2.99 -4.11
N HIS A 47 12.73 4.08 -4.29
CA HIS A 47 12.45 5.34 -3.59
C HIS A 47 11.11 5.95 -3.99
N VAL A 48 10.77 5.95 -5.29
CA VAL A 48 9.49 6.48 -5.77
C VAL A 48 8.32 5.64 -5.27
N SER A 49 8.44 4.31 -5.36
CA SER A 49 7.44 3.37 -4.84
C SER A 49 7.21 3.58 -3.35
N SER A 50 8.28 3.71 -2.56
CA SER A 50 8.18 3.83 -1.10
C SER A 50 7.54 5.16 -0.68
N LEU A 51 7.77 6.21 -1.48
CA LEU A 51 7.08 7.49 -1.32
C LEU A 51 5.59 7.37 -1.66
N ILE A 52 5.23 6.67 -2.73
CA ILE A 52 3.83 6.43 -3.10
C ILE A 52 3.13 5.67 -1.98
N ASP A 53 3.72 4.59 -1.48
CA ASP A 53 3.17 3.78 -0.39
C ASP A 53 2.99 4.63 0.87
N THR A 54 4.00 5.39 1.27
CA THR A 54 3.89 6.27 2.45
C THR A 54 2.81 7.35 2.26
N PHE A 55 2.73 7.93 1.07
CA PHE A 55 1.74 8.97 0.76
C PHE A 55 0.32 8.42 0.66
N TRP A 56 0.17 7.15 0.28
CA TRP A 56 -1.12 6.50 0.10
C TRP A 56 -1.97 6.48 1.39
N LEU A 57 -1.34 6.53 2.56
CA LEU A 57 -2.06 6.68 3.82
C LEU A 57 -2.85 8.01 3.84
N PHE A 58 -2.23 9.11 3.45
CA PHE A 58 -2.90 10.42 3.43
C PHE A 58 -3.96 10.48 2.34
N VAL A 59 -3.70 9.91 1.17
CA VAL A 59 -4.70 9.77 0.10
C VAL A 59 -5.90 8.96 0.61
N SER A 60 -5.67 7.81 1.24
CA SER A 60 -6.72 6.94 1.75
C SER A 60 -7.57 7.61 2.84
N ILE A 61 -6.98 8.45 3.69
CA ILE A 61 -7.73 9.28 4.65
C ILE A 61 -8.57 10.32 3.91
N ALA A 62 -7.98 11.07 2.98
CA ALA A 62 -8.68 12.13 2.25
C ALA A 62 -9.88 11.60 1.46
N VAL A 63 -9.73 10.46 0.77
CA VAL A 63 -10.84 9.87 0.00
C VAL A 63 -11.97 9.39 0.90
N VAL A 64 -11.70 8.89 2.11
CA VAL A 64 -12.77 8.49 3.05
C VAL A 64 -13.60 9.70 3.50
N TYR A 65 -13.02 10.90 3.55
CA TYR A 65 -13.76 12.13 3.84
C TYR A 65 -14.49 12.72 2.63
N TRP A 66 -14.04 12.43 1.40
CA TRP A 66 -14.57 13.05 0.18
C TRP A 66 -15.47 12.15 -0.66
N LEU A 67 -15.39 10.83 -0.50
CA LEU A 67 -16.13 9.86 -1.31
C LEU A 67 -17.15 9.09 -0.45
N ASP A 68 -18.32 8.85 -1.04
CA ASP A 68 -19.37 8.02 -0.44
C ASP A 68 -19.06 6.52 -0.70
N PHE A 69 -18.36 5.91 0.24
CA PHE A 69 -18.07 4.48 0.20
C PHE A 69 -19.27 3.64 0.66
N LYS A 70 -19.60 2.58 -0.09
CA LYS A 70 -20.47 1.51 0.43
C LYS A 70 -19.75 0.76 1.56
N SER A 71 -20.49 0.17 2.49
CA SER A 71 -19.92 -0.46 3.71
C SER A 71 -18.79 -1.46 3.42
N ILE A 72 -18.84 -2.19 2.31
CA ILE A 72 -17.80 -3.16 1.92
C ILE A 72 -16.56 -2.49 1.32
N GLU A 73 -16.71 -1.36 0.62
CA GLU A 73 -15.61 -0.65 -0.03
C GLU A 73 -14.70 0.03 1.00
N MET A 74 -15.28 0.45 2.13
CA MET A 74 -14.57 1.02 3.27
C MET A 74 -13.59 0.04 3.94
N ALA A 75 -13.68 -1.26 3.67
CA ALA A 75 -12.70 -2.23 4.14
C ALA A 75 -11.30 -1.99 3.54
N VAL A 76 -11.22 -1.46 2.31
CA VAL A 76 -9.96 -1.21 1.61
C VAL A 76 -9.12 -0.11 2.29
N PRO A 77 -9.61 1.13 2.49
CA PRO A 77 -8.81 2.16 3.17
C PRO A 77 -8.47 1.76 4.60
N VAL A 78 -9.40 1.14 5.34
CA VAL A 78 -9.17 0.71 6.73
C VAL A 78 -8.08 -0.36 6.82
N ALA A 79 -8.10 -1.37 5.94
CA ALA A 79 -7.06 -2.40 5.90
C ALA A 79 -5.68 -1.78 5.62
N TYR A 80 -5.64 -0.79 4.72
CA TYR A 80 -4.41 -0.04 4.43
C TYR A 80 -3.89 0.72 5.65
N TRP A 81 -4.77 1.42 6.38
CA TRP A 81 -4.37 2.17 7.58
C TRP A 81 -3.76 1.26 8.64
N ILE A 82 -4.39 0.11 8.89
CA ILE A 82 -3.88 -0.88 9.85
C ILE A 82 -2.47 -1.30 9.47
N TYR A 83 -2.22 -1.59 8.19
CA TYR A 83 -0.88 -1.93 7.72
C TYR A 83 0.12 -0.81 7.91
N THR A 84 -0.17 0.41 7.44
CA THR A 84 0.80 1.51 7.49
C THR A 84 1.13 1.90 8.92
N VAL A 85 0.13 2.03 9.79
CA VAL A 85 0.33 2.35 11.21
C VAL A 85 1.12 1.24 11.91
N SER A 86 0.80 -0.03 11.64
CA SER A 86 1.56 -1.17 12.19
C SER A 86 3.01 -1.17 11.70
N GLY A 87 3.23 -0.83 10.43
CA GLY A 87 4.55 -0.68 9.83
C GLY A 87 5.38 0.41 10.48
N TRP A 88 4.77 1.57 10.77
CA TRP A 88 5.43 2.68 11.48
C TRP A 88 5.75 2.35 12.94
N VAL A 89 4.83 1.68 13.64
CA VAL A 89 5.08 1.18 15.00
C VAL A 89 6.22 0.17 15.02
N TYR A 90 6.28 -0.71 14.02
CA TYR A 90 7.38 -1.65 13.88
C TYR A 90 8.70 -0.94 13.55
N GLY A 91 8.70 -0.05 12.56
CA GLY A 91 9.88 0.72 12.13
C GLY A 91 10.47 1.57 13.26
N SER A 92 9.62 2.27 14.02
CA SER A 92 10.07 3.04 15.18
C SER A 92 10.66 2.16 16.28
N ARG A 93 10.06 1.00 16.56
CA ARG A 93 10.62 0.01 17.50
C ARG A 93 11.95 -0.57 17.02
N LEU A 94 12.08 -0.80 15.72
CA LEU A 94 13.31 -1.30 15.10
C LEU A 94 14.44 -0.27 15.28
N LEU A 95 14.23 0.97 14.86
CA LEU A 95 15.19 2.07 15.00
C LEU A 95 15.61 2.30 16.45
N ARG A 96 14.66 2.20 17.39
CA ARG A 96 14.95 2.32 18.83
C ARG A 96 15.86 1.20 19.35
N ARG A 97 15.80 0.00 18.76
CA ARG A 97 16.63 -1.16 19.18
C ARG A 97 17.98 -1.22 18.49
N THR A 98 18.04 -0.85 17.22
CA THR A 98 19.27 -0.92 16.41
C THR A 98 20.11 0.35 16.45
N GLY A 99 19.55 1.44 16.99
CA GLY A 99 20.12 2.78 16.86
C GLY A 99 19.80 3.39 15.49
N LEU A 100 19.88 4.72 15.41
CA LEU A 100 19.80 5.44 14.14
C LEU A 100 21.10 5.19 13.38
N PRO A 101 21.07 4.55 12.20
CA PRO A 101 22.28 4.36 11.41
C PRO A 101 22.82 5.71 10.93
N SER A 102 24.14 5.77 10.67
CA SER A 102 24.79 6.99 10.19
C SER A 102 24.35 7.33 8.76
N LYS A 103 23.90 6.32 8.02
CA LYS A 103 23.37 6.44 6.66
C LYS A 103 22.10 5.57 6.48
N PRO A 104 21.10 6.01 5.69
CA PRO A 104 19.89 5.24 5.44
C PRO A 104 20.15 3.83 4.89
N GLU A 105 21.19 3.65 4.07
CA GLU A 105 21.50 2.40 3.37
C GLU A 105 22.06 1.32 4.30
N GLU A 106 22.51 1.71 5.50
CA GLU A 106 22.95 0.80 6.55
C GLU A 106 21.77 0.18 7.32
N LEU A 107 20.55 0.72 7.13
CA LEU A 107 19.35 0.16 7.73
C LEU A 107 19.02 -1.19 7.08
N VAL A 108 19.10 -2.25 7.88
CA VAL A 108 18.72 -3.60 7.47
C VAL A 108 17.32 -3.91 7.96
N ILE A 109 16.39 -4.06 7.02
CA ILE A 109 15.01 -4.46 7.30
C ILE A 109 14.98 -5.97 7.58
N PRO A 110 14.45 -6.41 8.74
CA PRO A 110 14.41 -7.83 9.08
C PRO A 110 13.57 -8.66 8.10
N LYS A 111 14.08 -9.84 7.73
CA LYS A 111 13.39 -10.80 6.84
C LYS A 111 11.94 -11.12 7.24
N PRO A 112 11.60 -11.29 8.54
CA PRO A 112 10.21 -11.53 8.95
C PRO A 112 9.27 -10.37 8.60
N TYR A 113 9.75 -9.12 8.73
CA TYR A 113 8.95 -7.94 8.39
C TYR A 113 8.73 -7.81 6.87
N ILE A 114 9.75 -8.15 6.08
CA ILE A 114 9.62 -8.20 4.61
C ILE A 114 8.58 -9.26 4.21
N ALA A 115 8.63 -10.45 4.81
CA ALA A 115 7.66 -11.51 4.55
C ALA A 115 6.23 -11.10 4.98
N PHE A 116 6.08 -10.42 6.11
CA PHE A 116 4.81 -9.86 6.56
C PHE A 116 4.26 -8.83 5.57
N SER A 117 5.08 -7.86 5.14
CA SER A 117 4.65 -6.82 4.18
C SER A 117 4.21 -7.41 2.86
N GLN A 118 4.91 -8.44 2.40
CA GLN A 118 4.52 -9.20 1.22
C GLN A 118 3.20 -9.96 1.44
N ALA A 119 3.07 -10.72 2.53
CA ALA A 119 1.81 -11.42 2.82
C ALA A 119 0.63 -10.44 2.87
N PHE A 120 0.80 -9.30 3.53
CA PHE A 120 -0.19 -8.22 3.54
C PHE A 120 -0.51 -7.73 2.13
N ALA A 121 0.50 -7.40 1.32
CA ALA A 121 0.31 -6.91 -0.04
C ALA A 121 -0.53 -7.88 -0.89
N THR A 122 -0.27 -9.18 -0.81
CA THR A 122 -1.07 -10.19 -1.52
C THR A 122 -2.51 -10.25 -1.01
N THR A 123 -2.71 -10.27 0.31
CA THR A 123 -4.06 -10.29 0.89
C THR A 123 -4.83 -9.01 0.56
N PHE A 124 -4.15 -7.85 0.61
CA PHE A 124 -4.72 -6.55 0.30
C PHE A 124 -5.08 -6.43 -1.19
N PHE A 125 -4.23 -6.94 -2.08
CA PHE A 125 -4.53 -7.05 -3.50
C PHE A 125 -5.78 -7.90 -3.73
N ALA A 126 -5.85 -9.08 -3.12
CA ALA A 126 -7.01 -9.96 -3.22
C ALA A 126 -8.29 -9.29 -2.70
N LEU A 127 -8.21 -8.54 -1.59
CA LEU A 127 -9.30 -7.73 -1.07
C LEU A 127 -9.74 -6.67 -2.09
N CYS A 128 -8.81 -5.93 -2.70
CA CYS A 128 -9.14 -4.93 -3.71
C CYS A 128 -9.89 -5.54 -4.90
N ILE A 129 -9.39 -6.66 -5.45
CA ILE A 129 -10.04 -7.36 -6.55
C ILE A 129 -11.43 -7.88 -6.16
N PHE A 130 -11.56 -8.46 -4.97
CA PHE A 130 -12.84 -8.95 -4.45
C PHE A 130 -13.87 -7.82 -4.33
N VAL A 131 -13.48 -6.69 -3.72
CA VAL A 131 -14.36 -5.53 -3.56
C VAL A 131 -14.77 -4.94 -4.92
N LEU A 132 -13.83 -4.84 -5.88
CA LEU A 132 -14.16 -4.38 -7.23
C LEU A 132 -15.17 -5.28 -7.93
N PHE A 133 -15.04 -6.60 -7.77
CA PHE A 133 -15.97 -7.57 -8.33
C PHE A 133 -17.38 -7.39 -7.74
N ILE A 134 -17.48 -7.20 -6.42
CA ILE A 134 -18.75 -6.99 -5.71
C ILE A 134 -19.37 -5.63 -6.06
N ALA A 135 -18.56 -4.57 -6.15
CA ALA A 135 -19.02 -3.23 -6.53
C ALA A 135 -19.62 -3.22 -7.96
N LYS A 136 -19.05 -4.02 -8.86
CA LYS A 136 -19.58 -4.22 -10.22
C LYS A 136 -20.91 -4.97 -10.25
N GLN A 137 -21.15 -5.92 -9.34
CA GLN A 137 -22.42 -6.66 -9.26
C GLN A 137 -23.58 -5.84 -8.67
N THR A 138 -23.27 -4.78 -7.92
CA THR A 138 -24.24 -3.94 -7.19
C THR A 138 -24.46 -2.57 -7.84
N SER A 139 -24.01 -2.39 -9.08
CA SER A 139 -24.22 -1.21 -9.94
C SER A 139 -25.02 -1.61 -11.16
#